data_AF-A0A7J2L4Z6-F1
#
_entry.id   AF-A0A7J2L4Z6-F1
#
_cell.length_a   1.000
_cell.length_b   1.000
_cell.length_c   1.000
_cell.angle_alpha   90.00
_cell.angle_beta   90.00
_cell.angle_gamma   90.00
#
_symmetry.space_group_name_H-M   'P 1'
#
loop_
_entity.id
_entity.type
_entity.pdbx_description
1 polymer ?
#
loop_
_entity_poly.entity_id
_entity_poly.type
_entity_poly.pdbx_seq_one_letter_code
_entity_poly.pdbx_strand_id
1 'polypeptide(L)' 'MRGSRLKRLYNIRKALYDKKSKRARRCIRCGTVKAVIRKYGLYICRRCFREVYHLIGFKKSSIHRS' A
#
# COMPACT_ATOMS: atom_id res chain seq x y z
N MET A 1 37.31 15.47 -5.84
CA MET A 1 36.10 15.08 -6.60
C MET A 1 34.88 14.97 -5.66
N ARG A 2 34.18 16.08 -5.36
CA ARG A 2 33.09 16.15 -4.34
C ARG A 2 31.71 15.70 -4.87
N GLY A 3 31.67 14.79 -5.85
CA GLY A 3 30.43 14.43 -6.58
C GLY A 3 29.75 13.13 -6.15
N SER A 4 30.44 12.24 -5.43
CA SER A 4 29.94 10.89 -5.12
C SER A 4 28.92 10.86 -3.97
N ARG A 5 29.10 11.71 -2.95
CA ARG A 5 28.26 11.71 -1.74
C ARG A 5 26.84 12.25 -1.99
N LEU A 6 26.74 13.32 -2.80
CA LEU A 6 25.46 13.92 -3.19
C LEU A 6 24.61 12.97 -4.05
N LYS A 7 25.22 12.25 -5.00
CA LYS A 7 24.54 11.20 -5.78
C LYS A 7 23.98 10.08 -4.89
N ARG A 8 24.70 9.68 -3.85
CA ARG A 8 24.24 8.65 -2.90
C ARG A 8 22.99 9.10 -2.14
N LEU A 9 23.00 10.33 -1.60
CA LEU A 9 21.84 10.90 -0.89
C LEU A 9 20.64 11.06 -1.82
N TYR A 10 20.84 11.54 -3.06
CA TYR A 10 19.79 11.63 -4.07
C TYR A 10 19.16 10.28 -4.39
N ASN A 11 19.98 9.23 -4.60
CA ASN A 11 19.48 7.89 -4.90
C ASN A 11 18.71 7.26 -3.73
N ILE A 12 19.18 7.46 -2.49
CA ILE A 12 18.46 7.03 -1.28
C ILE A 12 17.11 7.74 -1.20
N ARG A 13 17.08 9.06 -1.37
CA ARG A 13 15.85 9.87 -1.29
C ARG A 13 14.88 9.51 -2.41
N LYS A 14 15.38 9.22 -3.62
CA LYS A 14 14.60 8.74 -4.76
C LYS A 14 14.00 7.36 -4.51
N ALA A 15 14.75 6.42 -3.93
CA ALA A 15 14.24 5.10 -3.55
C ALA A 15 13.18 5.16 -2.44
N LEU A 16 13.27 6.14 -1.54
CA LEU A 16 12.26 6.38 -0.50
C LEU A 16 10.98 6.98 -1.06
N TYR A 17 11.07 7.92 -2.02
CA TYR A 17 9.93 8.63 -2.58
C TYR A 17 9.33 7.96 -3.83
N ASP A 18 9.92 6.86 -4.30
CA ASP A 18 9.41 6.15 -5.46
C ASP A 18 8.06 5.51 -5.11
N LYS A 19 6.99 6.08 -5.68
CA LYS A 19 5.60 5.61 -5.57
C LYS A 19 5.44 4.19 -6.10
N LYS A 20 6.37 3.71 -6.94
CA LYS A 20 6.40 2.33 -7.45
C LYS A 20 7.15 1.37 -6.52
N SER A 21 7.81 1.83 -5.47
CA SER A 21 8.58 0.95 -4.59
C SER A 21 7.69 -0.04 -3.81
N LYS A 22 8.27 -1.19 -3.43
CA LYS A 22 7.62 -2.14 -2.51
C LYS A 22 7.34 -1.51 -1.13
N ARG A 23 8.02 -0.40 -0.79
CA ARG A 23 7.77 0.37 0.44
C ARG A 23 6.45 1.14 0.37
N ALA A 24 6.17 1.74 -0.78
CA ALA A 24 4.94 2.49 -1.03
C ALA A 24 3.70 1.59 -1.16
N ARG A 25 3.85 0.30 -1.51
CA ARG A 25 2.73 -0.65 -1.71
C ARG A 25 2.51 -1.56 -0.51
N ARG A 26 2.32 -0.98 0.67
CA ARG A 26 2.03 -1.72 1.91
C ARG A 26 0.63 -1.42 2.40
N CYS A 27 0.08 -2.38 3.13
CA CYS A 27 -1.10 -2.16 3.93
C CYS A 27 -0.80 -1.09 4.98
N ILE A 28 -1.61 -0.04 5.04
CA ILE A 28 -1.48 1.02 6.06
C ILE A 28 -1.70 0.50 7.48
N ARG A 29 -2.49 -0.58 7.64
CA ARG A 29 -2.87 -1.12 8.95
C ARG A 29 -1.89 -2.17 9.48
N CYS A 30 -1.46 -3.12 8.64
CA CYS A 30 -0.61 -4.24 9.08
C CYS A 30 0.77 -4.30 8.39
N GLY A 31 1.10 -3.33 7.53
CA GLY A 31 2.41 -3.25 6.87
C GLY A 31 2.69 -4.33 5.83
N THR A 32 1.78 -5.29 5.61
CA THR A 32 2.00 -6.37 4.63
C THR A 32 2.03 -5.85 3.20
N VAL A 33 2.86 -6.46 2.36
CA VAL A 33 2.93 -6.18 0.92
C VAL A 33 2.02 -7.14 0.13
N LYS A 34 1.57 -8.24 0.76
CA LYS A 34 0.79 -9.29 0.10
C LYS A 34 -0.68 -8.90 0.00
N ALA A 35 -1.26 -9.03 -1.20
CA ALA A 35 -2.69 -8.82 -1.48
C ALA A 35 -3.24 -7.48 -0.94
N VAL A 36 -2.51 -6.40 -1.20
CA VAL A 36 -2.92 -5.02 -0.88
C VAL A 36 -3.88 -4.51 -1.94
N ILE A 37 -5.09 -4.15 -1.51
CA ILE A 37 -6.10 -3.47 -2.32
C ILE A 37 -5.70 -2.00 -2.40
N ARG A 38 -5.37 -1.56 -3.62
CA ARG A 38 -4.92 -0.19 -3.92
C ARG A 38 -6.01 0.66 -4.59
N LYS A 39 -7.13 0.03 -4.96
CA LYS A 39 -8.25 0.70 -5.59
C LYS A 39 -8.85 1.71 -4.61
N TYR A 40 -9.32 2.84 -5.15
CA TYR A 40 -9.93 3.93 -4.37
C TYR A 40 -9.01 4.53 -3.30
N GLY A 41 -7.69 4.37 -3.42
CA GLY A 41 -6.73 4.91 -2.45
C GLY A 41 -6.74 4.22 -1.08
N LEU A 42 -7.33 3.02 -0.97
CA LEU A 42 -7.49 2.35 0.32
C LEU A 42 -6.18 1.85 0.93
N TYR A 43 -5.26 1.32 0.12
CA TYR A 43 -3.98 0.73 0.57
C TYR A 43 -4.12 -0.22 1.78
N ILE A 44 -5.10 -1.12 1.75
CA ILE A 44 -5.40 -2.08 2.82
C ILE A 44 -5.31 -3.50 2.27
N CYS A 45 -4.78 -4.45 3.03
CA CYS A 45 -4.73 -5.86 2.60
C CYS A 45 -6.09 -6.55 2.72
N ARG A 46 -6.32 -7.62 1.95
CA ARG A 46 -7.60 -8.35 1.95
C ARG A 46 -8.11 -8.80 3.33
N ARG A 47 -7.20 -9.08 4.27
CA ARG A 47 -7.54 -9.51 5.64
C ARG A 47 -8.11 -8.33 6.43
N CYS A 48 -7.32 -7.26 6.53
CA CYS A 48 -7.72 -6.03 7.17
C CYS A 48 -8.98 -5.43 6.52
N PHE A 49 -9.14 -5.55 5.20
CA PHE A 49 -10.33 -5.06 4.51
C PHE A 49 -11.61 -5.70 5.04
N ARG A 50 -11.63 -7.01 5.36
CA ARG A 50 -12.81 -7.68 5.93
C ARG A 50 -13.15 -7.22 7.35
N GLU A 51 -12.19 -6.68 8.09
CA GLU A 51 -12.44 -6.13 9.43
C GLU A 51 -13.08 -4.73 9.33
N VAL A 52 -12.66 -3.94 8.34
CA VAL A 52 -13.11 -2.54 8.19
C VAL A 52 -14.21 -2.35 7.16
N TYR A 53 -14.62 -3.38 6.41
CA TYR A 53 -15.52 -3.19 5.26
C TYR A 53 -16.85 -2.53 5.65
N HIS A 54 -17.38 -2.91 6.82
CA HIS A 54 -18.59 -2.32 7.39
C HIS A 54 -18.42 -0.82 7.68
N LEU A 55 -17.27 -0.43 8.23
CA LEU A 55 -16.97 0.95 8.61
C LEU A 55 -16.76 1.86 7.40
N ILE A 56 -16.22 1.32 6.30
CA ILE A 56 -16.02 2.07 5.05
C ILE A 56 -17.35 2.21 4.27
N GLY A 57 -18.42 1.52 4.69
CA GLY A 57 -19.73 1.58 4.03
C GLY A 57 -19.86 0.64 2.83
N PHE A 58 -18.98 -0.34 2.69
CA PHE A 58 -19.17 -1.40 1.69
C PHE A 58 -20.35 -2.28 2.13
N LYS A 59 -21.34 -2.44 1.24
CA LYS A 59 -22.44 -3.40 1.42
C LYS A 59 -22.10 -4.72 0.74
N LYS A 60 -22.41 -5.85 1.39
CA LYS A 60 -22.28 -7.18 0.78
C LYS A 60 -23.33 -7.28 -0.33
N SER A 61 -22.89 -7.23 -1.59
CA SER A 61 -23.79 -7.20 -2.76
C SER A 61 -24.34 -8.55 -3.18
N SER A 62 -23.72 -9.67 -2.75
CA SER A 62 -24.15 -11.01 -3.17
C SER A 62 -24.34 -11.96 -1.98
N ILE A 63 -25.60 -12.35 -1.79
CA ILE A 63 -25.96 -13.69 -1.31
C ILE A 63 -25.82 -14.59 -2.54
N HIS A 64 -24.62 -15.06 -2.85
CA HIS A 64 -24.54 -16.28 -3.66
C HIS A 64 -24.88 -17.42 -2.69
N ARG A 65 -26.19 -17.67 -2.55
CA ARG A 65 -26.72 -18.95 -2.09
C ARG A 65 -26.44 -19.91 -3.24
N SER A 66 -25.37 -20.66 -3.11
CA SER A 66 -25.12 -21.86 -3.88
C SER A 66 -25.02 -22.98 -2.85
#